data_AF-A0A2W6XCL2-F1
#
_entry.id   AF-A0A2W6XCL2-F1
#
_cell.length_a   1.000
_cell.length_b   1.000
_cell.length_c   1.000
_cell.angle_alpha   90.00
_cell.angle_beta   90.00
_cell.angle_gamma   90.00
#
_symmetry.space_group_name_H-M   'P 1'
#
loop_
_entity.id
_entity.type
_entity.pdbx_description
1 polymer ?
#
loop_
_entity_poly.entity_id
_entity_poly.type
_entity_poly.pdbx_seq_one_letter_code
_entity_poly.pdbx_strand_id
1 'polypeptide(L)' 'MRSLILVAVALPLLGACASTGGVSSYQKDLDQLEASCKAREGILTPTGLQTGRPETEYACTIIGGATRIPQN' A
#
# COMPACT_ATOMS: atom_id res chain seq x y z
N MET A 1 -13.31 -58.96 -1.76
CA MET A 1 -13.97 -57.79 -2.39
C MET A 1 -14.53 -56.97 -1.22
N ARG A 2 -13.84 -55.88 -0.80
CA ARG A 2 -14.05 -54.49 -1.31
C ARG A 2 -15.31 -53.90 -0.63
N SER A 3 -15.28 -52.93 0.28
CA SER A 3 -14.30 -51.86 0.53
C SER A 3 -14.43 -51.32 1.96
N LEU A 4 -13.30 -50.94 2.57
CA LEU A 4 -13.23 -49.98 3.68
C LEU A 4 -13.52 -48.59 3.10
N ILE A 5 -14.50 -47.86 3.63
CA ILE A 5 -14.72 -46.45 3.27
C ILE A 5 -14.32 -45.61 4.47
N LEU A 6 -13.08 -45.13 4.44
CA LEU A 6 -12.61 -44.00 5.23
C LEU A 6 -13.23 -42.72 4.63
N VAL A 7 -14.07 -42.04 5.39
CA VAL A 7 -14.48 -40.67 5.06
C VAL A 7 -13.58 -39.73 5.85
N ALA A 8 -12.42 -39.42 5.27
CA ALA A 8 -11.63 -38.26 5.66
C ALA A 8 -12.33 -37.01 5.09
N VAL A 9 -13.10 -36.31 5.92
CA VAL A 9 -13.60 -34.97 5.59
C VAL A 9 -12.39 -34.04 5.60
N ALA A 10 -11.84 -33.82 4.41
CA ALA A 10 -10.83 -32.79 4.19
C ALA A 10 -11.45 -31.42 4.46
N LEU A 11 -11.02 -30.77 5.55
CA LEU A 11 -11.23 -29.33 5.74
C LEU A 11 -10.65 -28.60 4.53
N PRO A 12 -11.44 -27.80 3.77
CA PRO A 12 -10.84 -26.93 2.79
C PRO A 12 -10.02 -25.88 3.55
N LEU A 13 -8.72 -25.93 3.30
CA LEU A 13 -7.72 -24.99 3.75
C LEU A 13 -8.21 -23.55 3.47
N LEU A 14 -8.48 -22.79 4.54
CA LEU A 14 -8.52 -21.32 4.54
C LEU A 14 -7.09 -20.76 4.34
N GLY A 15 -6.40 -21.26 3.32
CA GLY A 15 -4.98 -21.05 3.09
C GLY A 15 -4.76 -20.38 1.75
N ALA A 16 -5.29 -19.17 1.57
CA ALA A 16 -4.82 -18.24 0.56
C ALA A 16 -5.44 -16.85 0.79
N CYS A 17 -5.11 -16.18 1.90
CA CYS A 17 -4.74 -14.77 1.73
C CYS A 17 -3.48 -14.80 0.87
N ALA A 18 -3.67 -14.86 -0.45
CA ALA A 18 -2.62 -14.71 -1.42
C ALA A 18 -2.19 -13.24 -1.38
N SER A 19 -1.42 -12.88 -0.36
CA SER A 19 -0.49 -11.76 -0.42
C SER A 19 0.57 -12.18 -1.44
N THR A 20 0.21 -12.11 -2.72
CA THR A 20 1.09 -12.43 -3.86
C THR A 20 2.43 -11.77 -3.60
N GLY A 21 3.45 -12.61 -3.33
CA GLY A 21 4.79 -12.22 -2.93
C GLY A 21 5.60 -11.61 -4.07
N GLY A 22 5.14 -10.46 -4.56
CA GLY A 22 5.86 -9.58 -5.47
C GLY A 22 5.57 -8.13 -5.07
N VAL A 23 6.54 -7.24 -5.31
CA VAL A 23 6.28 -5.79 -5.18
C VAL A 23 5.12 -5.46 -6.11
N SER A 24 3.96 -5.16 -5.53
CA SER A 24 2.79 -4.79 -6.31
C SER A 24 3.09 -3.51 -7.09
N SER A 25 2.43 -3.31 -8.23
CA SER A 25 2.50 -2.02 -8.95
C SER A 25 2.19 -0.86 -8.00
N TYR A 26 1.21 -1.06 -7.11
CA TYR A 26 0.89 -0.14 -6.04
C TYR A 26 2.09 0.21 -5.15
N GLN A 27 2.85 -0.77 -4.67
CA GLN A 27 4.03 -0.51 -3.84
C GLN A 27 5.11 0.24 -4.62
N LYS A 28 5.34 -0.11 -5.90
CA LYS A 28 6.28 0.61 -6.76
C LYS A 28 5.87 2.07 -6.95
N ASP A 29 4.59 2.32 -7.19
CA ASP A 29 4.04 3.66 -7.39
C ASP A 29 4.09 4.48 -6.08
N LEU A 30 3.85 3.82 -4.94
CA LEU A 30 3.98 4.41 -3.60
C LEU A 30 5.44 4.79 -3.30
N ASP A 31 6.40 3.92 -3.58
CA ASP A 31 7.83 4.18 -3.39
C ASP A 31 8.30 5.36 -4.26
N GLN A 32 7.83 5.44 -5.51
CA GLN A 32 8.13 6.54 -6.42
C GLN A 32 7.53 7.87 -5.92
N LEU A 33 6.29 7.83 -5.42
CA LEU A 33 5.62 8.98 -4.83
C LEU A 33 6.35 9.46 -3.58
N GLU A 34 6.82 8.53 -2.74
CA GLU A 34 7.61 8.82 -1.55
C GLU A 34 8.95 9.47 -1.88
N ALA A 35 9.69 8.93 -2.85
CA ALA A 35 10.94 9.54 -3.31
C ALA A 35 10.72 10.97 -3.83
N SER A 36 9.66 11.20 -4.61
CA SER A 36 9.30 12.53 -5.11
C SER A 36 8.95 13.50 -3.98
N CYS A 37 8.21 13.04 -2.97
CA CYS A 37 7.81 13.89 -1.86
C CYS A 37 9.00 14.25 -0.95
N LYS A 38 9.87 13.28 -0.65
CA LYS A 38 11.11 13.51 0.11
C LYS A 38 12.05 14.48 -0.59
N ALA A 39 12.15 14.41 -1.93
CA ALA A 39 12.95 15.36 -2.72
C ALA A 39 12.46 16.81 -2.60
N ARG A 40 11.21 17.02 -2.17
CA ARG A 40 10.61 18.34 -1.91
C ARG A 40 10.64 18.70 -0.42
N GLU A 41 11.37 17.95 0.40
CA GLU A 41 11.41 18.09 1.86
C GLU A 41 10.01 17.93 2.49
N GLY A 42 9.17 17.09 1.87
CA GLY A 42 7.83 16.77 2.34
C GLY A 42 7.71 15.37 2.96
N ILE A 43 6.55 15.13 3.55
CA ILE A 43 6.12 13.83 4.08
C ILE A 43 4.82 13.42 3.40
N LEU A 44 4.70 12.13 3.05
CA LEU A 44 3.43 11.57 2.59
C LEU A 44 2.41 11.56 3.73
N THR A 45 1.28 12.19 3.49
CA THR A 45 0.15 12.24 4.43
C THR A 45 -1.06 11.57 3.79
N PRO A 46 -1.71 10.61 4.46
CA PRO A 46 -2.91 9.96 3.94
C PRO A 46 -4.08 10.95 3.85
N THR A 47 -4.84 10.89 2.75
CA THR A 47 -6.03 11.72 2.51
C THR A 47 -7.31 11.08 3.04
N GLY A 48 -7.27 9.80 3.40
CA GLY A 48 -8.43 9.00 3.82
C GLY A 48 -9.20 8.38 2.66
N LEU A 49 -8.77 8.57 1.42
CA LEU A 49 -9.30 7.87 0.25
C LEU A 49 -8.67 6.47 0.14
N GLN A 50 -9.42 5.52 -0.41
CA GLN A 50 -8.94 4.18 -0.77
C GLN A 50 -9.46 3.84 -2.16
N THR A 51 -8.64 4.13 -3.16
CA THR A 51 -8.98 4.01 -4.59
C THR A 51 -8.12 2.96 -5.32
N GLY A 52 -7.17 2.34 -4.62
CA GLY A 52 -6.11 1.49 -5.19
C GLY A 52 -5.03 2.29 -5.92
N ARG A 53 -4.92 3.60 -5.68
CA ARG A 53 -4.00 4.52 -6.38
C ARG A 53 -3.27 5.42 -5.39
N PRO A 54 -1.97 5.20 -5.11
CA PRO A 54 -1.27 5.92 -4.04
C PRO A 54 -1.25 7.44 -4.26
N GLU A 55 -1.23 7.90 -5.52
CA GLU A 55 -1.21 9.32 -5.89
C GLU A 55 -2.51 10.08 -5.57
N THR A 56 -3.62 9.39 -5.33
CA THR A 56 -4.88 10.00 -4.87
C THR A 56 -5.14 9.75 -3.39
N GLU A 57 -4.56 8.70 -2.85
CA GLU A 57 -4.68 8.31 -1.43
C GLU A 57 -3.72 9.06 -0.53
N TYR A 58 -2.63 9.59 -1.08
CA TYR A 58 -1.61 10.32 -0.33
C TYR A 58 -1.31 11.67 -0.95
N ALA A 59 -1.18 12.68 -0.09
CA ALA A 59 -0.72 14.02 -0.45
C ALA A 59 0.69 14.24 0.09
N CYS A 60 1.51 15.00 -0.64
CA CYS A 60 2.82 15.43 -0.14
C CYS A 60 2.67 16.72 0.68
N THR A 61 2.85 16.62 1.99
CA THR A 61 2.81 17.76 2.92
C THR A 61 4.23 18.27 3.15
N ILE A 62 4.51 19.52 2.78
CA ILE A 62 5.83 20.14 2.99
C ILE A 62 5.94 20.62 4.43
N ILE A 63 6.87 20.05 5.19
CA ILE A 63 7.08 20.39 6.61
C ILE A 63 8.31 21.28 6.70
N GLY A 64 8.14 22.57 6.41
CA GLY A 64 9.26 23.53 6.44
C GLY A 64 9.17 24.70 5.47
N GLY A 65 8.20 24.69 4.54
CA GLY A 65 8.05 25.72 3.49
C GLY A 65 7.26 26.97 3.89
N ALA A 66 6.98 27.19 5.18
CA ALA A 66 6.26 28.37 5.65
C ALA A 66 7.20 29.58 5.77
N THR A 67 7.77 30.05 4.66
CA THR A 67 8.44 31.35 4.64
C THR A 67 8.00 32.17 3.43
N ARG A 68 6.72 32.58 3.43
CA ARG A 68 6.34 33.87 2.84
C ARG A 68 6.60 34.95 3.89
N ILE A 69 7.87 35.20 4.19
CA ILE A 69 8.28 36.45 4.83
C ILE A 69 8.57 37.40 3.66
N PRO A 70 7.66 38.34 3.32
CA PRO A 70 8.06 39.47 2.49
C PRO A 70 9.17 40.23 3.25
N GLN A 71 10.39 40.23 2.71
CA GLN A 71 11.46 41.10 3.18
C GLN A 71 11.06 42.52 2.78
N ASN A 72 10.77 43.35 3.77
CA ASN A 72 10.40 44.76 3.59
C ASN A 72 11.59 45.58 3.10
#